data_AF-A0A2E5B8E2-F1
#
_entry.id   AF-A0A2E5B8E2-F1
#
_cell.length_a   1.000
_cell.length_b   1.000
_cell.length_c   1.000
_cell.angle_alpha   90.00
_cell.angle_beta   90.00
_cell.angle_gamma   90.00
#
_symmetry.space_group_name_H-M   'P 1'
#
loop_
_entity.id
_entity.type
_entity.pdbx_description
1 polymer ?
#
loop_
_entity_poly.entity_id
_entity_poly.type
_entity_poly.pdbx_seq_one_letter_code
_entity_poly.pdbx_strand_id
1 'polypeptide(L)'
;MLKTLYSAAALTLIAAPATFAGPYINAETNANWTDKKYTNATTDVHIGYAGANDTGKVSYYVQGGPAFVAVKDADTETRFSGKAGGSIAIAEATDVYGEFSFLTGEEEEDFATGGKLGIKYSF
;
A
#
# COMPACT_ATOMS: atom_id res chain seq x y z
N MET A 1 -8.65 21.12 12.40
CA MET A 1 -9.80 20.20 12.16
C MET A 1 -9.50 19.40 10.90
N LEU A 2 -8.66 18.36 10.98
CA LEU A 2 -8.46 17.46 9.86
C LEU A 2 -9.74 16.64 9.67
N LYS A 3 -10.49 16.93 8.60
CA LYS A 3 -11.57 16.07 8.15
C LYS A 3 -10.92 14.79 7.63
N THR A 4 -11.18 13.68 8.33
CA THR A 4 -10.86 12.32 7.93
C THR A 4 -11.25 12.12 6.46
N LEU A 5 -10.26 12.12 5.58
CA LEU A 5 -10.44 11.93 4.14
C LEU A 5 -10.19 10.45 3.84
N TYR A 6 -11.25 9.66 3.85
CA TYR A 6 -11.20 8.29 3.34
C TYR A 6 -10.88 8.35 1.85
N SER A 7 -9.65 8.02 1.50
CA SER A 7 -9.13 8.13 0.14
C SER A 7 -9.23 6.77 -0.56
N ALA A 8 -9.70 6.82 -1.81
CA ALA A 8 -10.02 5.67 -2.63
C ALA A 8 -8.77 4.79 -2.89
N ALA A 9 -8.97 3.47 -2.84
CA ALA A 9 -7.95 2.49 -3.13
C ALA A 9 -7.49 2.62 -4.60
N ALA A 10 -6.34 3.25 -4.83
CA ALA A 10 -5.55 2.97 -6.01
C ALA A 10 -5.15 1.50 -5.93
N LEU A 11 -5.73 0.69 -6.82
CA LEU A 11 -5.45 -0.74 -6.93
C LEU A 11 -4.13 -0.93 -7.70
N THR A 12 -3.01 -0.57 -7.09
CA THR A 12 -1.71 -1.11 -7.49
C THR A 12 -1.53 -2.44 -6.77
N LEU A 13 -2.18 -3.47 -7.30
CA LEU A 13 -1.72 -4.84 -7.10
C LEU A 13 -0.38 -4.96 -7.84
N ILE A 14 0.70 -4.46 -7.24
CA ILE A 14 1.95 -5.20 -7.34
C ILE A 14 1.70 -6.43 -6.47
N ALA A 15 0.94 -7.38 -7.01
CA ALA A 15 1.19 -8.76 -6.66
C ALA A 15 2.65 -8.94 -7.04
N ALA A 16 3.55 -8.79 -6.07
CA ALA A 16 4.94 -9.15 -6.23
C ALA A 16 4.87 -10.52 -6.92
N PRO A 17 5.37 -10.64 -8.17
CA PRO A 17 5.18 -11.86 -8.91
C PRO A 17 5.67 -12.96 -7.97
N ALA A 18 4.84 -13.99 -7.73
CA ALA A 18 5.13 -15.08 -6.79
C ALA A 18 6.48 -15.79 -7.06
N THR A 19 7.16 -15.38 -8.14
CA THR A 19 8.51 -15.70 -8.59
C THR A 19 9.66 -15.04 -7.82
N PHE A 20 9.49 -13.97 -7.03
CA PHE A 20 10.62 -13.38 -6.29
C PHE A 20 10.37 -13.31 -4.78
N ALA A 21 10.64 -14.43 -4.10
CA ALA A 21 10.90 -14.39 -2.67
C ALA A 21 12.27 -13.70 -2.45
N GLY A 22 12.29 -12.58 -1.74
CA GLY A 22 13.53 -11.83 -1.54
C GLY A 22 13.34 -10.35 -1.23
N PRO A 23 14.46 -9.64 -0.99
CA PRO A 23 14.45 -8.19 -0.80
C PRO A 23 14.11 -7.47 -2.09
N TYR A 24 13.42 -6.34 -1.98
CA TYR A 24 13.09 -5.48 -3.11
C TYR A 24 13.04 -4.01 -2.69
N ILE A 25 13.03 -3.13 -3.70
CA ILE A 25 12.69 -1.72 -3.56
C ILE A 25 11.35 -1.47 -4.26
N ASN A 26 10.52 -0.62 -3.67
CA ASN A 26 9.25 -0.23 -4.26
C ASN A 26 9.08 1.29 -4.18
N ALA A 27 8.74 1.90 -5.31
CA ALA A 27 8.38 3.31 -5.39
C ALA A 27 6.94 3.40 -5.90
N GLU A 28 6.03 3.88 -5.05
CA GLU A 28 4.59 3.92 -5.36
C GLU A 28 4.01 5.30 -5.04
N THR A 29 3.31 5.90 -6.00
CA THR A 29 2.56 7.15 -5.77
C THR A 29 1.06 6.87 -5.74
N ASN A 30 0.43 7.19 -4.62
CA ASN A 30 -1.02 7.15 -4.40
C ASN A 30 -1.58 8.57 -4.53
N ALA A 31 -2.04 8.94 -5.73
CA ALA A 31 -2.59 10.27 -6.01
C ALA A 31 -4.13 10.28 -5.98
N ASN A 32 -4.69 11.37 -5.46
CA ASN A 32 -6.13 11.56 -5.26
C ASN A 32 -6.66 12.75 -6.06
N TRP A 33 -7.86 12.58 -6.61
CA TRP A 33 -8.63 13.63 -7.28
C TRP A 33 -10.06 13.63 -6.74
N THR A 34 -10.60 14.81 -6.51
CA THR A 34 -12.02 15.03 -6.17
C THR A 34 -12.59 16.05 -7.14
N ASP A 35 -13.78 15.79 -7.70
CA ASP A 35 -14.43 16.67 -8.67
C ASP A 35 -13.53 17.09 -9.86
N LYS A 36 -12.80 16.11 -10.42
CA LYS A 36 -11.84 16.29 -11.52
C LYS A 36 -10.63 17.17 -11.18
N LYS A 37 -10.42 17.50 -9.90
CA LYS A 37 -9.29 18.32 -9.43
C LYS A 37 -8.36 17.49 -8.56
N TYR A 38 -7.06 17.67 -8.74
CA TYR A 38 -6.03 17.08 -7.89
C TYR A 38 -6.16 17.59 -6.45
N THR A 39 -6.06 16.69 -5.47
CA THR A 39 -6.18 17.03 -4.04
C THR A 39 -4.89 16.75 -3.27
N ASN A 40 -4.30 15.57 -3.44
CA ASN A 40 -3.06 15.19 -2.77
C ASN A 40 -2.42 13.98 -3.45
N ALA A 41 -1.18 13.67 -3.11
CA ALA A 41 -0.53 12.41 -3.41
C ALA A 41 0.43 12.02 -2.29
N THR A 42 0.52 10.72 -2.02
CA THR A 42 1.57 10.15 -1.16
C THR A 42 2.48 9.27 -1.99
N THR A 43 3.76 9.62 -2.06
CA THR A 43 4.79 8.80 -2.73
C THR A 43 5.60 8.03 -1.70
N ASP A 44 5.41 6.73 -1.64
CA ASP A 44 6.15 5.80 -0.79
C ASP A 44 7.41 5.32 -1.50
N VAL A 45 8.56 5.38 -0.84
CA VAL A 45 9.82 4.79 -1.31
C VAL A 45 10.30 3.79 -0.28
N HIS A 46 10.01 2.52 -0.51
CA HIS A 46 10.19 1.46 0.47
C HIS A 46 11.28 0.48 0.09
N ILE A 47 11.94 -0.05 1.12
CA ILE A 47 12.63 -1.32 1.04
C ILE A 47 11.70 -2.36 1.65
N GLY A 48 11.62 -3.52 1.03
CA GLY A 48 10.74 -4.59 1.47
C GLY A 48 11.32 -5.97 1.29
N TYR A 49 10.59 -6.94 1.83
CA TYR A 49 10.83 -8.36 1.63
C TYR A 49 9.51 -9.02 1.26
N ALA A 50 9.52 -9.84 0.22
CA ALA A 50 8.38 -10.64 -0.21
C ALA A 50 8.73 -12.11 -0.12
N GLY A 51 7.72 -12.95 0.10
CA GLY A 51 7.87 -14.40 0.14
C GLY A 51 6.61 -15.12 -0.30
N ALA A 52 6.77 -16.38 -0.65
CA ALA A 52 5.68 -17.31 -0.91
C ALA A 52 6.03 -18.68 -0.33
N ASN A 53 5.02 -19.49 -0.02
CA ASN A 53 5.26 -20.89 0.33
C ASN A 53 5.65 -21.71 -0.91
N ASP A 54 6.16 -22.94 -0.70
CA ASP A 54 6.65 -23.81 -1.79
C ASP A 54 5.60 -24.09 -2.87
N THR A 55 4.32 -24.04 -2.50
CA THR A 55 3.19 -24.28 -3.42
C THR A 55 2.75 -23.02 -4.19
N GLY A 56 3.27 -21.84 -3.84
CA GLY A 56 2.82 -20.53 -4.35
C GLY A 56 1.42 -20.10 -3.89
N LYS A 57 0.70 -20.93 -3.12
CA LYS A 57 -0.68 -20.68 -2.67
C LYS A 57 -0.79 -19.65 -1.56
N VAL A 58 0.30 -19.39 -0.83
CA VAL A 58 0.34 -18.36 0.21
C VAL A 58 1.48 -17.42 -0.11
N SER A 59 1.20 -16.12 -0.20
CA SER A 59 2.19 -15.07 -0.39
C SER A 59 2.09 -14.02 0.71
N TYR A 60 3.21 -13.37 1.01
CA TYR A 60 3.28 -12.28 1.97
C TYR A 60 4.35 -11.27 1.59
N TYR A 61 4.23 -10.06 2.12
CA TYR A 61 5.28 -9.05 2.08
C TYR A 61 5.19 -8.12 3.29
N VAL A 62 6.33 -7.51 3.59
CA VAL A 62 6.45 -6.36 4.47
C VAL A 62 7.40 -5.35 3.85
N GLN A 63 7.08 -4.07 3.95
CA GLN A 63 7.88 -3.00 3.41
C GLN A 63 7.70 -1.73 4.24
N GLY A 64 8.69 -0.85 4.21
CA GLY A 64 8.61 0.47 4.83
C GLY A 64 9.74 1.38 4.40
N GLY A 65 9.57 2.66 4.68
CA GLY A 65 10.52 3.69 4.25
C GLY A 65 9.93 5.09 4.31
N PRO A 66 10.66 6.08 3.76
CA PRO A 66 10.14 7.43 3.63
C PRO A 66 8.91 7.49 2.72
N ALA A 67 7.99 8.38 3.08
CA ALA A 67 6.84 8.76 2.29
C ALA A 67 6.81 10.28 2.10
N PHE A 68 6.62 10.72 0.87
CA PHE A 68 6.50 12.13 0.51
C PHE A 68 5.02 12.46 0.34
N VAL A 69 4.48 13.25 1.27
CA VAL A 69 3.08 13.64 1.31
C VAL A 69 2.94 15.02 0.67
N ALA A 70 2.40 15.08 -0.53
CA ALA A 70 2.13 16.31 -1.25
C ALA A 70 0.63 16.63 -1.15
N VAL A 71 0.28 17.70 -0.46
CA VAL A 71 -1.10 18.20 -0.40
C VAL A 71 -1.20 19.46 -1.25
N LYS A 72 -2.28 19.58 -2.02
CA LYS A 72 -2.50 20.77 -2.83
C LYS A 72 -2.51 22.02 -1.95
N ASP A 73 -1.81 23.06 -2.42
CA ASP A 73 -1.68 24.37 -1.77
C ASP A 73 -1.00 24.32 -0.38
N ALA A 74 -0.21 23.27 -0.10
CA ALA A 74 0.64 23.13 1.08
C ALA A 74 2.05 22.65 0.70
N ASP A 75 2.99 22.73 1.64
CA ASP A 75 4.34 22.21 1.45
C ASP A 75 4.34 20.67 1.46
N THR A 76 5.28 20.07 0.72
CA THR A 76 5.49 18.62 0.74
C THR A 76 6.18 18.22 2.04
N GLU A 77 5.59 17.27 2.75
CA GLU A 77 6.14 16.73 3.97
C GLU A 77 6.82 15.38 3.73
N THR A 78 7.91 15.12 4.46
CA THR A 78 8.53 13.79 4.50
C THR A 78 8.11 13.10 5.80
N ARG A 79 7.49 11.94 5.66
CA ARG A 79 7.01 11.10 6.77
C ARG A 79 7.58 9.69 6.64
N PHE A 80 7.26 8.82 7.59
CA PHE A 80 7.58 7.40 7.50
C PHE A 80 6.31 6.59 7.28
N SER A 81 6.36 5.60 6.39
CA SER A 81 5.22 4.73 6.13
C SER A 81 5.66 3.27 6.04
N GLY A 82 4.69 2.37 6.19
CA GLY A 82 4.91 0.95 6.11
C GLY A 82 3.67 0.21 5.65
N LYS A 83 3.88 -0.92 4.97
CA LYS A 83 2.83 -1.79 4.46
C LYS A 83 3.19 -3.25 4.71
N ALA A 84 2.22 -4.04 5.13
CA ALA A 84 2.34 -5.48 5.23
C ALA A 84 1.09 -6.12 4.65
N GLY A 85 1.25 -7.14 3.83
CA GLY A 85 0.12 -7.77 3.17
C GLY A 85 0.44 -9.18 2.73
N GLY A 86 -0.57 -9.84 2.17
CA GLY A 86 -0.44 -11.19 1.68
C GLY A 86 -1.69 -11.68 0.98
N SER A 87 -1.58 -12.85 0.38
CA SER A 87 -2.68 -13.52 -0.32
C SER A 87 -2.70 -15.02 -0.07
N ILE A 88 -3.89 -15.61 -0.14
CA ILE A 88 -4.11 -17.05 -0.10
C ILE A 88 -4.97 -17.48 -1.29
N ALA A 89 -4.51 -18.46 -2.04
CA ALA A 89 -5.28 -19.12 -3.09
C ALA A 89 -6.33 -20.02 -2.45
N ILE A 90 -7.61 -19.71 -2.70
CA ILE A 90 -8.77 -20.44 -2.18
C ILE A 90 -9.38 -21.39 -3.22
N ALA A 91 -9.06 -21.19 -4.51
CA ALA A 91 -9.39 -22.07 -5.62
C ALA A 91 -8.33 -21.94 -6.73
N GLU A 92 -8.36 -22.78 -7.75
CA GLU A 92 -7.36 -22.75 -8.85
C GLU A 92 -7.24 -21.37 -9.54
N ALA A 93 -8.34 -20.63 -9.61
CA ALA A 93 -8.43 -19.33 -10.27
C ALA A 93 -8.78 -18.19 -9.29
N THR A 94 -8.72 -18.41 -7.97
CA THR A 94 -9.24 -17.44 -7.00
C THR A 94 -8.33 -17.27 -5.79
N ASP A 95 -7.97 -16.02 -5.51
CA ASP A 95 -7.19 -15.61 -4.35
C ASP A 95 -7.98 -14.66 -3.46
N VAL A 96 -7.81 -14.77 -2.15
CA VAL A 96 -8.18 -13.72 -1.18
C VAL A 96 -6.90 -13.00 -0.76
N TYR A 97 -6.91 -11.67 -0.68
CA TYR A 97 -5.76 -10.89 -0.28
C TYR A 97 -6.13 -9.80 0.72
N GLY A 98 -5.15 -9.42 1.54
CA GLY A 98 -5.26 -8.31 2.46
C GLY A 98 -3.95 -7.53 2.59
N GLU A 99 -4.06 -6.26 2.94
CA GLU A 99 -2.96 -5.36 3.25
C GLU A 99 -3.34 -4.49 4.46
N PHE A 100 -2.38 -4.26 5.34
CA PHE A 100 -2.41 -3.22 6.36
C PHE A 100 -1.31 -2.21 6.04
N SER A 101 -1.59 -0.93 6.25
CA SER A 101 -0.65 0.16 6.04
C SER A 101 -0.70 1.16 7.18
N PHE A 102 0.41 1.83 7.44
CA PHE A 102 0.46 3.00 8.31
C PHE A 102 1.29 4.13 7.70
N LEU A 103 1.03 5.34 8.15
CA LEU A 103 1.79 6.55 7.83
C LEU A 103 1.89 7.40 9.11
N THR A 104 3.10 7.78 9.49
CA THR A 104 3.31 8.62 10.68
C THR A 104 2.74 10.03 10.45
N GLY A 105 2.35 10.69 11.53
CA GLY A 105 2.03 12.11 11.55
C GLY A 105 3.20 12.97 12.05
N GLU A 106 3.02 14.28 12.10
CA GLU A 106 3.95 15.18 12.81
C GLU A 106 3.78 15.05 14.34
N GLU A 107 2.53 14.85 14.79
CA GLU A 107 2.18 14.52 16.18
C GLU A 107 1.80 13.02 16.28
N GLU A 108 1.94 12.41 17.48
CA GLU A 108 1.56 11.00 17.70
C GLU A 108 0.08 10.73 17.35
N GLU A 109 -0.78 11.74 17.54
CA GLU A 109 -2.21 11.69 17.27
C GLU A 109 -2.54 11.63 15.75
N ASP A 110 -1.58 12.02 14.90
CA ASP A 110 -1.71 12.05 13.44
C ASP A 110 -1.25 10.74 12.77
N PHE A 111 -1.08 9.67 13.54
CA PHE A 111 -0.76 8.34 13.02
C PHE A 111 -1.93 7.77 12.21
N ALA A 112 -1.76 7.70 10.89
CA ALA A 112 -2.77 7.17 9.98
C ALA A 112 -2.59 5.67 9.78
N THR A 113 -3.70 4.93 9.77
CA THR A 113 -3.74 3.50 9.43
C THR A 113 -4.70 3.24 8.28
N GLY A 114 -4.43 2.20 7.51
CA GLY A 114 -5.22 1.78 6.36
C GLY A 114 -5.30 0.27 6.27
N GLY A 115 -6.40 -0.22 5.72
CA GLY A 115 -6.60 -1.64 5.46
C GLY A 115 -7.21 -1.84 4.08
N LYS A 116 -6.75 -2.87 3.37
CA LYS A 116 -7.35 -3.36 2.13
C LYS A 116 -7.65 -4.84 2.29
N LEU A 117 -8.79 -5.27 1.79
CA LEU A 117 -9.17 -6.67 1.70
C LEU A 117 -9.88 -6.87 0.36
N GLY A 118 -9.58 -7.96 -0.34
CA GLY A 118 -10.20 -8.23 -1.63
C GLY A 118 -10.09 -9.67 -2.07
N ILE A 119 -10.79 -9.95 -3.17
CA ILE A 119 -10.78 -11.24 -3.86
C ILE A 119 -10.33 -10.98 -5.30
N LYS A 120 -9.41 -11.79 -5.81
CA LYS A 120 -8.92 -11.74 -7.18
C LYS A 120 -9.31 -13.04 -7.90
N TYR A 121 -9.98 -12.92 -9.04
CA TYR A 121 -10.33 -14.03 -9.92
C TYR A 121 -9.58 -13.90 -11.26
N SER A 122 -8.92 -14.97 -11.71
CA SER A 122 -8.11 -15.00 -12.94
C SER A 122 -8.79 -15.88 -13.99
N PHE A 123 -9.05 -15.35 -15.19
CA PHE A 123 -9.65 -16.06 -16.34
C PHE A 123 -8.68 -16.21 -17.51
#